data_AF-A0A1F5LS17-F1
#
_entry.id   AF-A0A1F5LS17-F1
#
_cell.length_a   1.000
_cell.length_b   1.000
_cell.length_c   1.000
_cell.angle_alpha   90.00
_cell.angle_beta   90.00
_cell.angle_gamma   90.00
#
_symmetry.space_group_name_H-M   'P 1'
#
loop_
_entity.id
_entity.type
_entity.pdbx_description
1 polymer ?
#
loop_
_entity_poly.entity_id
_entity_poly.type
_entity_poly.pdbx_seq_one_letter_code
_entity_poly.pdbx_strand_id
1 'polypeptide(L)'
;MATNHTNSLCVDPKYVFQSFDNLGSCYNAMGDTLGSTFNNVVETCLNDYCRNPYPGLGGCGNWHGTASFPFVVNTTKGNQYFWDNATCAGVSKGVNTDIGGPGVFVSYLMQLGIIFYFWILLRSFRLFPLLISFCARRRSPPTNQAEGKVIPRIRHYFAQHDRITKVILVEFQEAQCFFMIASQAAILLAKKSTTIFQSNTMPSLRANNGIAGIVSSAGILPVVMGMWSLQKMHLTEAWIFFLSVATIMVSEFALYWTHEDPSIDQLSAFDFNGWPESCGGYAPPLIYCMDQIEDYFLRVPLVFFWQVLNPYCLIVFGLDVILWFQPYVVKMMDIDRVRQAFAPLGLRNLLSHVQRLLSSTWGEWIKRLPSLLTFCVESLFLAAVFLECLCFAQFESLKLIDFSGWGFGQIVAVAIWFPVASKYAYLILFGTGSYSQARMPESDHPDDEQKKTNKDADDVESTALQSFDVAENKAQDGHKAGQC
;
A
#
# COMPACT_ATOMS: atom_id res chain seq x y z
N MET A 1 -43.64 35.83 6.46
CA MET A 1 -43.52 36.17 5.02
C MET A 1 -42.49 35.30 4.28
N ALA A 2 -41.32 35.01 4.85
CA ALA A 2 -40.33 34.12 4.21
C ALA A 2 -40.85 32.67 3.97
N THR A 3 -41.64 32.11 4.89
CA THR A 3 -42.19 30.74 4.78
C THR A 3 -43.17 30.53 3.62
N ASN A 4 -43.97 31.54 3.25
CA ASN A 4 -44.92 31.40 2.14
C ASN A 4 -44.23 31.42 0.76
N HIS A 5 -43.10 32.12 0.63
CA HIS A 5 -42.35 32.18 -0.63
C HIS A 5 -41.59 30.87 -0.90
N THR A 6 -41.09 30.21 0.15
CA THR A 6 -40.45 28.90 0.02
C THR A 6 -41.46 27.83 -0.39
N ASN A 7 -42.67 27.85 0.19
CA ASN A 7 -43.72 26.88 -0.14
C ASN A 7 -44.20 26.96 -1.59
N SER A 8 -44.27 28.15 -2.18
CA SER A 8 -44.64 28.30 -3.60
C SER A 8 -43.57 27.79 -4.56
N LEU A 9 -42.29 27.90 -4.19
CA LEU A 9 -41.17 27.46 -5.04
C LEU A 9 -41.04 25.93 -5.07
N CYS A 10 -41.32 25.26 -3.96
CA CYS A 10 -41.22 23.81 -3.83
C CYS A 10 -42.33 23.00 -4.54
N VAL A 11 -43.21 23.69 -5.28
CA VAL A 11 -44.17 23.07 -6.20
C VAL A 11 -43.64 23.07 -7.64
N ASP A 12 -42.61 23.87 -7.94
CA ASP A 12 -41.98 23.92 -9.26
C ASP A 12 -40.85 22.88 -9.36
N PRO A 13 -40.98 21.84 -10.21
CA PRO A 13 -39.95 20.83 -10.37
C PRO A 13 -38.62 21.42 -10.87
N LYS A 14 -38.63 22.51 -11.65
CA LYS A 14 -37.40 23.15 -12.10
C LYS A 14 -36.60 23.73 -10.94
N TYR A 15 -37.27 24.24 -9.91
CA TYR A 15 -36.60 24.74 -8.72
C TYR A 15 -36.12 23.57 -7.85
N VAL A 16 -37.00 22.59 -7.60
CA VAL A 16 -36.72 21.46 -6.70
C VAL A 16 -35.51 20.64 -7.14
N PHE A 17 -35.43 20.27 -8.42
CA PHE A 17 -34.39 19.34 -8.92
C PHE A 17 -33.14 20.04 -9.47
N GLN A 18 -33.09 21.37 -9.46
CA GLN A 18 -31.91 22.12 -9.91
C GLN A 18 -30.66 21.82 -9.07
N SER A 19 -30.84 21.59 -7.76
CA SER A 19 -29.74 21.29 -6.84
C SER A 19 -30.22 20.45 -5.67
N PHE A 20 -29.29 19.75 -5.01
CA PHE A 20 -29.59 19.02 -3.79
C PHE A 20 -30.03 19.95 -2.64
N ASP A 21 -29.46 21.16 -2.57
CA ASP A 21 -29.83 22.14 -1.54
C ASP A 21 -31.29 22.60 -1.67
N ASN A 22 -31.79 22.75 -2.90
CA ASN A 22 -33.19 23.09 -3.15
C ASN A 22 -34.11 21.93 -2.74
N LEU A 23 -33.78 20.70 -3.16
CA LEU A 23 -34.50 19.48 -2.78
C LEU A 23 -34.58 19.33 -1.25
N GLY A 24 -33.43 19.49 -0.58
CA GLY A 24 -33.30 19.39 0.86
C GLY A 24 -34.04 20.50 1.62
N SER A 25 -33.97 21.74 1.13
CA SER A 25 -34.71 22.86 1.72
C SER A 25 -36.22 22.65 1.63
N CYS A 26 -36.70 22.12 0.49
CA CYS A 26 -38.11 21.78 0.31
C CYS A 26 -38.55 20.61 1.19
N TYR A 27 -37.71 19.58 1.34
CA TYR A 27 -37.97 18.47 2.25
C TYR A 27 -38.04 18.93 3.71
N ASN A 28 -37.09 19.74 4.18
CA ASN A 28 -37.12 20.25 5.55
C ASN A 28 -38.31 21.20 5.81
N ALA A 29 -38.82 21.86 4.78
CA ALA A 29 -39.98 22.75 4.90
C ALA A 29 -41.32 22.00 4.88
N MET A 30 -41.44 20.91 4.10
CA MET A 30 -42.75 20.29 3.78
C MET A 30 -42.75 18.75 3.67
N GLY A 31 -41.60 18.09 3.77
CA GLY A 31 -41.42 16.65 3.54
C GLY A 31 -42.08 15.76 4.59
N ASP A 32 -42.10 16.19 5.85
CA ASP A 32 -42.70 15.41 6.96
C ASP A 32 -44.24 15.41 6.94
N THR A 33 -44.87 16.26 6.12
CA THR A 33 -46.33 16.26 5.95
C THR A 33 -46.75 15.29 4.84
N LEU A 34 -47.29 14.12 5.23
CA LEU A 34 -47.91 13.16 4.30
C LEU A 34 -48.94 13.86 3.40
N GLY A 35 -48.79 13.72 2.08
CA GLY A 35 -49.68 14.33 1.08
C GLY A 35 -49.39 15.80 0.76
N SER A 36 -48.21 16.32 1.13
CA SER A 36 -47.78 17.66 0.70
C SER A 36 -47.64 17.75 -0.82
N THR A 37 -47.87 18.94 -1.37
CA THR A 37 -47.67 19.23 -2.80
C THR A 37 -46.24 18.92 -3.27
N PHE A 38 -45.26 19.04 -2.38
CA PHE A 38 -43.86 18.68 -2.66
C PHE A 38 -43.68 17.17 -2.84
N ASN A 39 -44.29 16.34 -1.99
CA ASN A 39 -44.18 14.87 -2.13
C ASN A 39 -44.75 14.43 -3.48
N ASN A 40 -45.86 15.01 -3.92
CA ASN A 40 -46.42 14.74 -5.26
C ASN A 40 -45.45 15.12 -6.39
N VAL A 41 -44.67 16.21 -6.26
CA VAL A 41 -43.65 16.60 -7.25
C VAL A 41 -42.55 15.55 -7.35
N VAL A 42 -42.03 15.10 -6.20
CA VAL A 42 -40.99 14.05 -6.14
C VAL A 42 -41.51 12.72 -6.68
N GLU A 43 -42.70 12.29 -6.26
CA GLU A 43 -43.33 11.05 -6.71
C GLU A 43 -43.61 11.07 -8.23
N THR A 44 -44.07 12.20 -8.77
CA THR A 44 -44.34 12.33 -10.21
C THR A 44 -43.05 12.21 -11.03
N CYS A 45 -41.98 12.91 -10.62
CA CYS A 45 -40.67 12.80 -11.26
C CYS A 45 -40.14 11.36 -11.22
N LEU A 46 -40.21 10.68 -10.07
CA LEU A 46 -39.74 9.29 -9.94
C LEU A 46 -40.57 8.32 -10.78
N ASN A 47 -41.91 8.45 -10.78
CA ASN A 47 -42.78 7.59 -11.57
C ASN A 47 -42.53 7.75 -13.07
N ASP A 48 -42.33 8.98 -13.55
CA ASP A 48 -42.04 9.21 -14.97
C ASP A 48 -40.65 8.71 -15.36
N TYR A 49 -39.64 8.91 -14.52
CA TYR A 49 -38.31 8.34 -14.75
C TYR A 49 -38.34 6.81 -14.79
N CYS A 50 -39.00 6.16 -13.82
CA CYS A 50 -39.03 4.71 -13.71
C CYS A 50 -39.79 4.01 -14.85
N ARG A 51 -40.59 4.72 -15.65
CA ARG A 51 -41.21 4.17 -16.87
C ARG A 51 -40.18 3.91 -17.98
N ASN A 52 -39.11 4.69 -18.04
CA ASN A 52 -38.04 4.54 -19.02
C ASN A 52 -36.70 4.98 -18.41
N PRO A 53 -36.12 4.18 -17.50
CA PRO A 53 -34.92 4.57 -16.77
C PRO A 53 -33.72 4.70 -17.73
N TYR A 54 -32.90 5.72 -17.51
CA TYR A 54 -31.66 5.88 -18.25
C TYR A 54 -30.66 4.79 -17.85
N PRO A 55 -30.16 3.95 -18.79
CA PRO A 55 -29.30 2.82 -18.43
C PRO A 55 -28.04 3.20 -17.66
N GLY A 56 -27.47 4.38 -17.90
CA GLY A 56 -26.27 4.86 -17.20
C GLY A 56 -26.51 5.25 -15.74
N LEU A 57 -27.74 5.64 -15.38
CA LEU A 57 -28.13 5.94 -14.00
C LEU A 57 -28.75 4.71 -13.30
N GLY A 58 -29.52 3.91 -14.03
CA GLY A 58 -30.22 2.74 -13.48
C GLY A 58 -31.34 3.14 -12.51
N GLY A 59 -31.54 2.33 -11.47
CA GLY A 59 -32.58 2.51 -10.46
C GLY A 59 -33.90 1.78 -10.80
N CYS A 60 -34.90 1.98 -9.95
CA CYS A 60 -36.26 1.45 -10.11
C CYS A 60 -36.38 -0.09 -10.12
N GLY A 61 -35.37 -0.81 -9.62
CA GLY A 61 -35.35 -2.28 -9.62
C GLY A 61 -36.50 -2.95 -8.85
N ASN A 62 -37.04 -2.26 -7.84
CA ASN A 62 -38.15 -2.74 -7.01
C ASN A 62 -39.42 -1.88 -7.22
N TRP A 63 -39.50 -1.09 -8.29
CA TRP A 63 -40.64 -0.22 -8.56
C TRP A 63 -41.78 -0.98 -9.26
N HIS A 64 -43.02 -0.83 -8.75
CA HIS A 64 -44.20 -1.57 -9.22
C HIS A 64 -45.33 -0.68 -9.78
N GLY A 65 -45.03 0.52 -10.28
CA GLY A 65 -46.01 1.34 -11.00
C GLY A 65 -46.59 2.53 -10.24
N THR A 66 -46.41 2.61 -8.92
CA THR A 66 -46.79 3.77 -8.10
C THR A 66 -45.76 3.98 -6.99
N ALA A 67 -44.99 5.06 -7.07
CA ALA A 67 -44.18 5.56 -5.96
C ALA A 67 -45.11 6.32 -4.99
N SER A 68 -45.73 5.62 -4.04
CA SER A 68 -46.33 6.26 -2.86
C SER A 68 -45.54 5.80 -1.65
N PHE A 69 -44.35 6.35 -1.44
CA PHE A 69 -43.41 5.80 -0.47
C PHE A 69 -42.74 6.91 0.35
N PRO A 70 -42.49 6.66 1.65
CA PRO A 70 -41.72 7.59 2.47
C PRO A 70 -40.28 7.60 1.96
N PHE A 71 -39.96 8.60 1.14
CA PHE A 71 -38.58 8.93 0.82
C PHE A 71 -38.00 9.82 1.93
N VAL A 72 -36.68 9.75 2.08
CA VAL A 72 -35.94 10.55 3.08
C VAL A 72 -34.91 11.39 2.36
N VAL A 73 -34.83 12.68 2.70
CA VAL A 73 -33.74 13.57 2.29
C VAL A 73 -32.99 14.01 3.53
N ASN A 74 -31.71 13.68 3.60
CA ASN A 74 -30.85 14.17 4.67
C ASN A 74 -29.96 15.29 4.12
N THR A 75 -30.00 16.46 4.75
CA THR A 75 -29.20 17.64 4.36
C THR A 75 -28.02 17.89 5.28
N THR A 76 -27.78 17.01 6.27
CA THR A 76 -26.69 17.18 7.23
C THR A 76 -25.36 17.12 6.50
N LYS A 77 -24.50 18.12 6.70
CA LYS A 77 -23.16 18.17 6.10
C LYS A 77 -22.39 16.88 6.42
N GLY A 78 -21.83 16.23 5.41
CA GLY A 78 -21.15 14.93 5.53
C GLY A 78 -22.07 13.70 5.52
N ASN A 79 -23.39 13.90 5.53
CA ASN A 79 -24.37 12.81 5.40
C ASN A 79 -25.54 13.24 4.49
N GLN A 80 -25.20 13.84 3.36
CA GLN A 80 -26.18 14.30 2.38
C GLN A 80 -26.59 13.12 1.48
N TYR A 81 -27.87 12.76 1.48
CA TYR A 81 -28.39 11.68 0.63
C TYR A 81 -29.90 11.78 0.41
N PHE A 82 -30.34 11.12 -0.65
CA PHE A 82 -31.73 10.76 -0.92
C PHE A 82 -31.89 9.25 -0.66
N TRP A 83 -33.00 8.82 -0.09
CA TRP A 83 -33.29 7.41 0.10
C TRP A 83 -34.75 7.10 -0.21
N ASP A 84 -34.94 6.12 -1.09
CA ASP A 84 -36.21 5.44 -1.31
C ASP A 84 -35.94 3.97 -1.68
N ASN A 85 -36.53 3.04 -0.94
CA ASN A 85 -36.21 1.61 -1.05
C ASN A 85 -36.58 1.01 -2.44
N ALA A 86 -37.63 1.53 -3.09
CA ALA A 86 -38.11 0.99 -4.36
C ALA A 86 -37.30 1.51 -5.54
N THR A 87 -37.01 2.81 -5.55
CA THR A 87 -36.41 3.51 -6.68
C THR A 87 -34.89 3.60 -6.62
N CYS A 88 -34.28 3.61 -5.43
CA CYS A 88 -32.82 3.52 -5.30
C CYS A 88 -32.26 2.12 -5.62
N ALA A 89 -33.10 1.09 -5.61
CA ALA A 89 -32.70 -0.26 -5.97
C ALA A 89 -32.21 -0.30 -7.43
N GLY A 90 -30.98 -0.77 -7.66
CA GLY A 90 -30.39 -0.89 -8.99
C GLY A 90 -29.80 0.41 -9.56
N VAL A 91 -29.64 1.47 -8.76
CA VAL A 91 -28.87 2.65 -9.17
C VAL A 91 -27.43 2.25 -9.47
N SER A 92 -26.84 2.82 -10.51
CA SER A 92 -25.48 2.54 -10.94
C SER A 92 -24.47 2.81 -9.82
N LYS A 93 -23.69 1.77 -9.49
CA LYS A 93 -22.64 1.78 -8.45
C LYS A 93 -21.24 1.65 -9.04
N GLY A 94 -21.12 1.84 -10.37
CA GLY A 94 -19.90 1.59 -11.11
C GLY A 94 -18.71 2.37 -10.56
N VAL A 95 -17.58 1.68 -10.39
CA VAL A 95 -16.30 2.27 -10.03
C VAL A 95 -15.59 2.71 -11.31
N ASN A 96 -14.94 3.87 -11.28
CA ASN A 96 -14.13 4.31 -12.39
C ASN A 96 -12.98 3.31 -12.60
N THR A 97 -12.88 2.77 -13.81
CA THR A 97 -11.91 1.73 -14.16
C THR A 97 -10.46 2.18 -13.99
N ASP A 98 -10.18 3.48 -14.08
CA ASP A 98 -8.83 4.00 -13.88
C ASP A 98 -8.45 4.14 -12.40
N ILE A 99 -9.43 4.24 -11.50
CA ILE A 99 -9.23 4.35 -10.04
C ILE A 99 -9.24 2.96 -9.40
N GLY A 100 -10.25 2.15 -9.73
CA GLY A 100 -10.52 0.88 -9.07
C GLY A 100 -10.76 -0.28 -10.03
N GLY A 101 -10.22 -0.21 -11.24
CA GLY A 101 -10.37 -1.29 -12.21
C GLY A 101 -9.39 -2.45 -12.04
N PRO A 102 -9.57 -3.52 -12.82
CA PRO A 102 -8.87 -4.79 -12.64
C PRO A 102 -7.35 -4.68 -12.71
N GLY A 103 -6.79 -3.88 -13.62
CA GLY A 103 -5.33 -3.75 -13.73
C GLY A 103 -4.68 -3.05 -12.55
N VAL A 104 -5.33 -2.05 -11.93
CA VAL A 104 -4.82 -1.42 -10.71
C VAL A 104 -4.77 -2.47 -9.61
N PHE A 105 -5.90 -3.16 -9.38
CA PHE A 105 -6.02 -4.20 -8.37
C PHE A 105 -4.99 -5.33 -8.53
N VAL A 106 -4.86 -5.86 -9.74
CA VAL A 106 -3.88 -6.91 -10.07
C VAL A 106 -2.45 -6.40 -9.87
N SER A 107 -2.15 -5.13 -10.16
CA SER A 107 -0.82 -4.57 -9.97
C SER A 107 -0.42 -4.52 -8.49
N TYR A 108 -1.33 -4.13 -7.59
CA TYR A 108 -1.09 -4.17 -6.14
C TYR A 108 -0.97 -5.60 -5.61
N LEU A 109 -1.78 -6.54 -6.11
CA LEU A 109 -1.63 -7.96 -5.75
C LEU A 109 -0.30 -8.55 -6.23
N MET A 110 0.16 -8.19 -7.43
CA MET A 110 1.49 -8.56 -7.92
C MET A 110 2.58 -7.94 -7.06
N GLN A 111 2.45 -6.65 -6.71
CA GLN A 111 3.37 -5.95 -5.82
C GLN A 111 3.54 -6.70 -4.49
N LEU A 112 2.43 -7.06 -3.84
CA LEU A 112 2.39 -7.81 -2.59
C LEU A 112 2.94 -9.25 -2.76
N GLY A 113 2.53 -9.94 -3.82
CA GLY A 113 2.95 -11.32 -4.08
C GLY A 113 4.44 -11.44 -4.35
N ILE A 114 5.01 -10.53 -5.16
CA ILE A 114 6.43 -10.54 -5.50
C ILE A 114 7.29 -10.20 -4.27
N ILE A 115 6.91 -9.20 -3.46
CA ILE A 115 7.69 -8.91 -2.23
C ILE A 115 7.63 -10.07 -1.25
N PHE A 116 6.45 -10.68 -1.10
CA PHE A 116 6.27 -11.82 -0.22
C PHE A 116 7.11 -13.02 -0.67
N TYR A 117 7.15 -13.26 -1.98
CA TYR A 117 8.04 -14.25 -2.59
C TYR A 117 9.52 -13.99 -2.28
N PHE A 118 10.00 -12.75 -2.48
CA PHE A 118 11.40 -12.41 -2.15
C PHE A 118 11.69 -12.56 -0.66
N TRP A 119 10.77 -12.16 0.20
CA TRP A 119 10.90 -12.34 1.65
C TRP A 119 11.03 -13.83 2.03
N ILE A 120 10.18 -14.71 1.47
CA ILE A 120 10.29 -16.16 1.67
C ILE A 120 11.65 -16.70 1.20
N LEU A 121 12.11 -16.28 0.02
CA LEU A 121 13.40 -16.74 -0.51
C LEU A 121 14.57 -16.33 0.38
N LEU A 122 14.63 -15.06 0.77
CA LEU A 122 15.70 -14.55 1.62
C LEU A 122 15.71 -15.26 2.98
N ARG A 123 14.54 -15.51 3.55
CA ARG A 123 14.41 -16.29 4.78
C ARG A 123 14.89 -17.73 4.58
N SER A 124 14.51 -18.35 3.47
CA SER A 124 14.90 -19.71 3.12
C SER A 124 16.42 -19.83 2.97
N PHE A 125 17.07 -18.86 2.31
CA PHE A 125 18.53 -18.85 2.16
C PHE A 125 19.30 -18.72 3.48
N ARG A 126 18.72 -18.07 4.50
CA ARG A 126 19.31 -18.01 5.86
C ARG A 126 19.11 -19.29 6.66
N LEU A 127 17.94 -19.92 6.54
CA LEU A 127 17.60 -21.13 7.30
C LEU A 127 18.26 -22.38 6.72
N PHE A 128 18.44 -22.44 5.40
CA PHE A 128 18.87 -23.65 4.71
C PHE A 128 20.31 -24.12 5.05
N PRO A 129 21.33 -23.24 5.18
CA PRO A 129 22.66 -23.64 5.63
C PRO A 129 22.65 -24.22 7.05
N LEU A 130 21.79 -23.70 7.94
CA LEU A 130 21.62 -24.20 9.30
C LEU A 130 21.02 -25.60 9.29
N LEU A 131 19.97 -25.82 8.48
CA LEU A 131 19.34 -27.13 8.31
C LEU A 131 20.30 -28.16 7.71
N ILE A 132 21.06 -27.80 6.67
CA ILE A 132 22.11 -28.67 6.12
C ILE A 132 23.15 -29.00 7.19
N SER A 133 23.63 -28.01 7.95
CA SER A 133 24.65 -28.22 8.98
C SER A 133 24.14 -29.14 10.10
N PHE A 134 22.87 -29.03 10.46
CA PHE A 134 22.22 -29.87 11.46
C PHE A 134 22.07 -31.31 10.96
N CYS A 135 21.58 -31.49 9.73
CA CYS A 135 21.45 -32.80 9.10
C CYS A 135 22.82 -33.48 8.87
N ALA A 136 23.83 -32.72 8.48
CA ALA A 136 25.20 -33.19 8.31
C ALA A 136 25.85 -33.54 9.66
N ARG A 137 25.65 -32.73 10.71
CA ARG A 137 26.19 -33.03 12.06
C ARG A 137 25.56 -34.28 12.68
N ARG A 138 24.29 -34.57 12.36
CA ARG A 138 23.60 -35.80 12.78
C ARG A 138 24.07 -37.05 12.01
N ARG A 139 24.84 -36.89 10.92
CA ARG A 139 25.51 -37.96 10.17
C ARG A 139 27.05 -37.85 10.33
N SER A 140 27.69 -38.68 11.16
CA SER A 140 29.18 -38.83 11.17
C SER A 140 29.58 -40.30 11.39
N PRO A 141 30.74 -40.82 10.88
CA PRO A 141 31.56 -40.43 9.73
C PRO A 141 31.80 -41.63 8.74
N PRO A 142 32.85 -41.62 7.89
CA PRO A 142 32.79 -41.47 6.44
C PRO A 142 32.62 -42.79 5.68
N THR A 143 31.72 -42.84 4.71
CA THR A 143 31.85 -43.80 3.61
C THR A 143 31.42 -43.10 2.33
N ASN A 144 32.38 -42.97 1.42
CA ASN A 144 32.26 -42.51 0.03
C ASN A 144 32.50 -41.00 -0.20
N GLN A 145 33.70 -40.71 -0.70
CA GLN A 145 34.18 -39.40 -1.19
C GLN A 145 33.31 -38.76 -2.30
N ALA A 146 32.28 -39.46 -2.81
CA ALA A 146 31.37 -38.93 -3.83
C ALA A 146 30.35 -37.92 -3.28
N GLU A 147 29.93 -38.03 -2.01
CA GLU A 147 29.00 -37.07 -1.38
C GLU A 147 29.65 -35.70 -1.07
N GLY A 148 30.98 -35.63 -1.03
CA GLY A 148 31.74 -34.43 -0.68
C GLY A 148 31.62 -33.27 -1.68
N LYS A 149 31.18 -33.53 -2.92
CA LYS A 149 31.00 -32.49 -3.96
C LYS A 149 29.58 -31.93 -4.06
N VAL A 150 28.58 -32.60 -3.50
CA VAL A 150 27.16 -32.20 -3.65
C VAL A 150 26.82 -31.04 -2.71
N ILE A 151 27.21 -31.13 -1.43
CA ILE A 151 27.00 -30.08 -0.42
C ILE A 151 27.61 -28.72 -0.83
N PRO A 152 28.89 -28.64 -1.29
CA PRO A 152 29.46 -27.35 -1.71
C PRO A 152 28.80 -26.80 -2.99
N ARG A 153 28.38 -27.65 -3.93
CA ARG A 153 27.62 -27.21 -5.12
C ARG A 153 26.27 -26.61 -4.74
N ILE A 154 25.55 -27.26 -3.84
CA ILE A 154 24.27 -26.75 -3.31
C ILE A 154 24.49 -25.41 -2.61
N ARG A 155 25.50 -25.30 -1.73
CA ARG A 155 25.81 -24.04 -1.04
C ARG A 155 26.18 -22.93 -2.04
N HIS A 156 26.96 -23.23 -3.07
CA HIS A 156 27.32 -22.27 -4.11
C HIS A 156 26.09 -21.78 -4.88
N TYR A 157 25.21 -22.71 -5.29
CA TYR A 157 23.94 -22.37 -5.95
C TYR A 157 23.08 -21.44 -5.08
N PHE A 158 22.89 -21.77 -3.80
CA PHE A 158 22.12 -20.93 -2.88
C PHE A 158 22.76 -19.56 -2.65
N ALA A 159 24.09 -19.49 -2.54
CA ALA A 159 24.80 -18.22 -2.41
C ALA A 159 24.67 -17.34 -3.68
N GLN A 160 24.69 -17.95 -4.86
CA GLN A 160 24.44 -17.26 -6.12
C GLN A 160 23.01 -16.72 -6.19
N HIS A 161 22.02 -17.55 -5.86
CA HIS A 161 20.61 -17.15 -5.84
C HIS A 161 20.32 -16.09 -4.79
N ASP A 162 20.96 -16.14 -3.62
CA ASP A 162 20.87 -15.10 -2.60
C ASP A 162 21.36 -13.75 -3.12
N ARG A 163 22.51 -13.73 -3.82
CA ARG A 163 23.03 -12.50 -4.47
C ARG A 163 22.09 -11.98 -5.54
N ILE A 164 21.55 -12.84 -6.42
CA ILE A 164 20.61 -12.45 -7.47
C ILE A 164 19.34 -11.84 -6.87
N THR A 165 18.74 -12.51 -5.89
CA THR A 165 17.52 -12.05 -5.22
C THR A 165 17.74 -10.70 -4.55
N LYS A 166 18.89 -10.47 -3.92
CA LYS A 166 19.25 -9.17 -3.32
C LYS A 166 19.28 -8.04 -4.34
N VAL A 167 19.97 -8.24 -5.47
CA VAL A 167 20.07 -7.23 -6.54
C VAL A 167 18.69 -6.91 -7.12
N ILE A 168 17.90 -7.94 -7.40
CA ILE A 168 16.56 -7.76 -7.96
C ILE A 168 15.61 -7.14 -6.94
N LEU A 169 15.76 -7.41 -5.64
CA LEU A 169 14.94 -6.76 -4.61
C LEU A 169 15.15 -5.23 -4.60
N VAL A 170 16.38 -4.75 -4.79
CA VAL A 170 16.66 -3.30 -4.90
C VAL A 170 15.92 -2.70 -6.10
N GLU A 171 16.03 -3.33 -7.27
CA GLU A 171 15.38 -2.84 -8.49
C GLU A 171 13.85 -2.95 -8.42
N PHE A 172 13.36 -3.98 -7.73
CA PHE A 172 11.95 -4.14 -7.46
C PHE A 172 11.44 -3.05 -6.53
N GLN A 173 12.14 -2.76 -5.42
CA GLN A 173 11.80 -1.68 -4.50
C GLN A 173 11.71 -0.33 -5.23
N GLU A 174 12.66 -0.06 -6.14
CA GLU A 174 12.63 1.14 -6.98
C GLU A 174 11.38 1.18 -7.86
N ALA A 175 11.08 0.09 -8.58
CA ALA A 175 9.90 0.00 -9.44
C ALA A 175 8.58 0.14 -8.64
N GLN A 176 8.50 -0.47 -7.46
CA GLN A 176 7.36 -0.36 -6.55
C GLN A 176 7.13 1.08 -6.12
N CYS A 177 8.17 1.80 -5.71
CA CYS A 177 8.07 3.19 -5.32
C CYS A 177 7.59 4.09 -6.47
N PHE A 178 8.11 3.90 -7.69
CA PHE A 178 7.64 4.66 -8.85
C PHE A 178 6.19 4.37 -9.20
N PHE A 179 5.81 3.08 -9.20
CA PHE A 179 4.42 2.67 -9.39
C PHE A 179 3.49 3.35 -8.37
N MET A 180 3.89 3.34 -7.10
CA MET A 180 3.12 3.95 -6.03
C MET A 180 3.00 5.45 -6.18
N ILE A 181 4.10 6.18 -6.38
CA ILE A 181 4.08 7.63 -6.55
C ILE A 181 3.19 8.03 -7.73
N ALA A 182 3.27 7.31 -8.86
CA ALA A 182 2.41 7.57 -10.02
C ALA A 182 0.93 7.34 -9.70
N SER A 183 0.61 6.24 -9.00
CA SER A 183 -0.76 5.91 -8.59
C SER A 183 -1.34 6.95 -7.63
N GLN A 184 -0.55 7.40 -6.64
CA GLN A 184 -0.98 8.45 -5.71
C GLN A 184 -1.15 9.80 -6.39
N ALA A 185 -0.26 10.15 -7.32
CA ALA A 185 -0.40 11.38 -8.10
C ALA A 185 -1.71 11.37 -8.91
N ALA A 186 -2.05 10.23 -9.52
CA ALA A 186 -3.32 10.06 -10.23
C ALA A 186 -4.53 10.22 -9.29
N ILE A 187 -4.50 9.63 -8.10
CA ILE A 187 -5.57 9.78 -7.09
C ILE A 187 -5.73 11.24 -6.65
N LEU A 188 -4.64 11.93 -6.34
CA LEU A 188 -4.67 13.34 -5.91
C LEU A 188 -5.21 14.26 -7.02
N LEU A 189 -4.84 14.01 -8.28
CA LEU A 189 -5.38 14.71 -9.43
C LEU A 189 -6.87 14.40 -9.62
N ALA A 190 -7.27 13.14 -9.45
CA ALA A 190 -8.66 12.70 -9.56
C ALA A 190 -9.55 13.32 -8.48
N LYS A 191 -9.08 13.40 -7.23
CA LYS A 191 -9.80 14.04 -6.12
C LYS A 191 -10.02 15.53 -6.36
N LYS A 192 -9.06 16.21 -7.01
CA LYS A 192 -9.18 17.64 -7.35
C LYS A 192 -10.13 17.90 -8.53
N SER A 193 -10.35 16.90 -9.40
CA SER A 193 -11.09 17.07 -10.65
C SER A 193 -12.27 16.11 -10.73
N THR A 194 -13.49 16.64 -10.60
CA THR A 194 -14.74 15.88 -10.74
C THR A 194 -14.85 15.17 -12.10
N THR A 195 -14.22 15.74 -13.14
CA THR A 195 -14.17 15.16 -14.49
C THR A 195 -13.30 13.91 -14.61
N ILE A 196 -12.26 13.78 -13.77
CA ILE A 196 -11.38 12.60 -13.75
C ILE A 196 -12.00 11.52 -12.88
N PHE A 197 -12.68 11.90 -11.80
CA PHE A 197 -13.37 10.97 -10.92
C PHE A 197 -14.56 10.28 -11.61
N GLN A 198 -15.23 10.98 -12.55
CA GLN A 198 -16.34 10.48 -13.37
C GLN A 198 -17.44 9.77 -12.56
N SER A 199 -17.81 10.34 -11.41
CA SER A 199 -18.85 9.80 -10.56
C SER A 199 -20.13 10.60 -10.72
N ASN A 200 -21.05 10.07 -11.52
CA ASN A 200 -22.33 10.71 -11.75
C ASN A 200 -23.39 10.38 -10.68
N THR A 201 -23.13 9.39 -9.83
CA THR A 201 -24.01 8.97 -8.72
C THR A 201 -23.27 8.98 -7.39
N MET A 202 -23.99 9.23 -6.29
CA MET A 202 -23.41 9.23 -4.94
C MET A 202 -22.80 7.87 -4.54
N PRO A 203 -23.41 6.71 -4.87
CA PRO A 203 -22.79 5.41 -4.61
C PRO A 203 -21.47 5.23 -5.37
N SER A 204 -21.41 5.62 -6.65
CA SER A 204 -20.17 5.59 -7.44
C SER A 204 -19.09 6.50 -6.85
N LEU A 205 -19.47 7.72 -6.43
CA LEU A 205 -18.56 8.69 -5.82
C LEU A 205 -17.93 8.15 -4.52
N ARG A 206 -18.75 7.58 -3.63
CA ARG A 206 -18.25 6.97 -2.39
C ARG A 206 -17.41 5.73 -2.65
N ALA A 207 -17.84 4.87 -3.57
CA ALA A 207 -17.07 3.67 -3.95
C ALA A 207 -15.70 4.05 -4.51
N ASN A 208 -15.63 5.01 -5.43
CA ASN A 208 -14.38 5.54 -5.98
C ASN A 208 -13.50 6.16 -4.89
N ASN A 209 -14.07 6.94 -3.97
CA ASN A 209 -13.32 7.58 -2.89
C ASN A 209 -12.77 6.54 -1.90
N GLY A 210 -13.58 5.54 -1.57
CA GLY A 210 -13.17 4.40 -0.76
C GLY A 210 -12.03 3.62 -1.41
N ILE A 211 -12.20 3.21 -2.68
CA ILE A 211 -11.16 2.46 -3.40
C ILE A 211 -9.88 3.28 -3.55
N ALA A 212 -9.98 4.58 -3.83
CA ALA A 212 -8.82 5.46 -3.85
C ALA A 212 -8.07 5.45 -2.50
N GLY A 213 -8.77 5.46 -1.35
CA GLY A 213 -8.13 5.34 -0.04
C GLY A 213 -7.48 3.98 0.21
N ILE A 214 -8.09 2.90 -0.28
CA ILE A 214 -7.50 1.55 -0.20
C ILE A 214 -6.24 1.47 -1.05
N VAL A 215 -6.30 1.92 -2.30
CA VAL A 215 -5.15 2.00 -3.22
C VAL A 215 -4.04 2.90 -2.63
N SER A 216 -4.45 3.95 -1.90
CA SER A 216 -3.51 4.83 -1.20
C SER A 216 -2.72 4.10 -0.10
N SER A 217 -3.29 3.06 0.51
CA SER A 217 -2.68 2.36 1.65
C SER A 217 -2.13 0.96 1.32
N ALA A 218 -2.71 0.23 0.37
CA ALA A 218 -2.31 -1.14 0.02
C ALA A 218 -0.83 -1.24 -0.44
N GLY A 219 -0.32 -0.17 -1.04
CA GLY A 219 1.08 -0.11 -1.47
C GLY A 219 2.10 0.03 -0.34
N ILE A 220 1.66 0.46 0.84
CA ILE A 220 2.54 0.78 1.96
C ILE A 220 3.16 -0.48 2.54
N LEU A 221 2.36 -1.54 2.78
CA LEU A 221 2.86 -2.79 3.36
C LEU A 221 3.99 -3.39 2.50
N PRO A 222 3.84 -3.57 1.17
CA PRO A 222 4.93 -4.07 0.34
C PRO A 222 6.20 -3.22 0.38
N VAL A 223 6.05 -1.89 0.33
CA VAL A 223 7.19 -0.95 0.38
C VAL A 223 7.93 -1.07 1.70
N VAL A 224 7.21 -1.17 2.82
CA VAL A 224 7.80 -1.32 4.16
C VAL A 224 8.45 -2.70 4.32
N MET A 225 7.83 -3.77 3.83
CA MET A 225 8.41 -5.11 3.83
C MET A 225 9.72 -5.18 3.03
N GLY A 226 9.77 -4.50 1.88
CA GLY A 226 10.97 -4.39 1.05
C GLY A 226 12.07 -3.58 1.72
N MET A 227 11.74 -2.41 2.29
CA MET A 227 12.68 -1.61 3.07
C MET A 227 13.25 -2.37 4.26
N TRP A 228 12.40 -3.03 5.06
CA TRP A 228 12.84 -3.85 6.18
C TRP A 228 13.81 -4.95 5.72
N SER A 229 13.48 -5.64 4.62
CA SER A 229 14.31 -6.70 4.05
C SER A 229 15.67 -6.16 3.60
N LEU A 230 15.71 -5.04 2.89
CA LEU A 230 16.94 -4.37 2.46
C LEU A 230 17.79 -3.89 3.64
N GLN A 231 17.15 -3.34 4.68
CA GLN A 231 17.80 -2.87 5.90
C GLN A 231 18.50 -4.02 6.63
N LYS A 232 17.87 -5.19 6.72
CA LYS A 232 18.47 -6.40 7.30
C LYS A 232 19.58 -7.03 6.46
N MET A 233 19.79 -6.55 5.25
CA MET A 233 20.88 -6.97 4.37
C MET A 233 21.96 -5.90 4.23
N HIS A 234 21.79 -4.73 4.87
CA HIS A 234 22.66 -3.57 4.72
C HIS A 234 22.80 -3.09 3.26
N LEU A 235 21.75 -3.28 2.47
CA LEU A 235 21.69 -2.88 1.05
C LEU A 235 20.82 -1.63 0.84
N THR A 236 20.47 -0.93 1.91
CA THR A 236 19.66 0.28 1.85
C THR A 236 20.52 1.46 1.41
N GLU A 237 20.64 1.64 0.09
CA GLU A 237 21.25 2.83 -0.49
C GLU A 237 20.42 4.09 -0.19
N ALA A 238 21.09 5.24 -0.10
CA ALA A 238 20.42 6.51 0.22
C ALA A 238 19.32 6.85 -0.80
N TRP A 239 19.52 6.55 -2.08
CA TRP A 239 18.51 6.74 -3.13
C TRP A 239 17.22 5.99 -2.84
N ILE A 240 17.31 4.67 -2.60
CA ILE A 240 16.16 3.81 -2.32
C ILE A 240 15.47 4.23 -1.02
N PHE A 241 16.24 4.65 -0.02
CA PHE A 241 15.71 5.19 1.23
C PHE A 241 14.86 6.44 0.99
N PHE A 242 15.41 7.46 0.33
CA PHE A 242 14.68 8.72 0.06
C PHE A 242 13.47 8.48 -0.83
N LEU A 243 13.59 7.61 -1.84
CA LEU A 243 12.50 7.25 -2.72
C LEU A 243 11.36 6.55 -1.95
N SER A 244 11.69 5.66 -1.02
CA SER A 244 10.69 4.99 -0.17
C SER A 244 10.04 5.98 0.81
N VAL A 245 10.80 6.89 1.43
CA VAL A 245 10.25 7.97 2.27
C VAL A 245 9.27 8.84 1.47
N ALA A 246 9.65 9.28 0.28
CA ALA A 246 8.77 10.07 -0.59
C ALA A 246 7.49 9.30 -0.92
N THR A 247 7.61 8.01 -1.21
CA THR A 247 6.47 7.13 -1.51
C THR A 247 5.49 7.04 -0.34
N ILE A 248 5.99 6.80 0.87
CA ILE A 248 5.15 6.74 2.07
C ILE A 248 4.49 8.10 2.34
N MET A 249 5.24 9.19 2.25
CA MET A 249 4.71 10.54 2.48
C MET A 249 3.58 10.91 1.50
N VAL A 250 3.75 10.63 0.21
CA VAL A 250 2.72 10.90 -0.81
C VAL A 250 1.51 9.98 -0.60
N SER A 251 1.73 8.73 -0.19
CA SER A 251 0.66 7.77 0.12
C SER A 251 -0.16 8.20 1.33
N GLU A 252 0.48 8.66 2.41
CA GLU A 252 -0.21 9.22 3.59
C GLU A 252 -1.02 10.48 3.22
N PHE A 253 -0.46 11.34 2.38
CA PHE A 253 -1.16 12.55 1.94
C PHE A 253 -2.40 12.20 1.10
N ALA A 254 -2.28 11.26 0.16
CA ALA A 254 -3.40 10.75 -0.62
C ALA A 254 -4.48 10.10 0.27
N LEU A 255 -4.06 9.25 1.21
CA LEU A 255 -4.94 8.59 2.16
C LEU A 255 -5.73 9.59 3.01
N TYR A 256 -5.05 10.61 3.55
CA TYR A 256 -5.68 11.69 4.31
C TYR A 256 -6.77 12.42 3.51
N TRP A 257 -6.51 12.73 2.24
CA TRP A 257 -7.49 13.38 1.36
C TRP A 257 -8.67 12.49 0.96
N THR A 258 -8.46 11.18 0.86
CA THR A 258 -9.54 10.22 0.58
C THR A 258 -10.37 9.90 1.81
N HIS A 259 -9.93 10.26 3.01
CA HIS A 259 -10.67 9.99 4.24
C HIS A 259 -11.91 10.87 4.41
N GLU A 260 -11.91 12.07 3.84
CA GLU A 260 -13.06 12.97 3.94
C GLU A 260 -14.23 12.43 3.12
N ASP A 261 -15.40 12.34 3.78
CA ASP A 261 -16.65 11.93 3.14
C ASP A 261 -16.93 12.84 1.93
N PRO A 262 -17.10 12.28 0.72
CA PRO A 262 -17.29 13.08 -0.46
C PRO A 262 -18.63 13.82 -0.38
N SER A 263 -18.62 15.06 -0.83
CA SER A 263 -19.77 15.93 -0.84
C SER A 263 -20.45 15.94 -2.22
N ILE A 264 -21.72 16.33 -2.25
CA ILE A 264 -22.56 16.23 -3.46
C ILE A 264 -22.05 17.13 -4.61
N ASP A 265 -21.38 18.24 -4.30
CA ASP A 265 -20.74 19.13 -5.27
C ASP A 265 -19.60 18.45 -6.05
N GLN A 266 -19.12 17.30 -5.59
CA GLN A 266 -18.09 16.51 -6.29
C GLN A 266 -18.67 15.58 -7.36
N LEU A 267 -20.00 15.49 -7.48
CA LEU A 267 -20.64 14.71 -8.54
C LEU A 267 -20.42 15.35 -9.91
N SER A 268 -20.07 14.53 -10.89
CA SER A 268 -20.03 14.96 -12.29
C SER A 268 -21.45 15.03 -12.86
N ALA A 269 -21.79 16.12 -13.54
CA ALA A 269 -23.06 16.25 -14.22
C ALA A 269 -23.25 15.12 -15.25
N PHE A 270 -24.47 14.62 -15.37
CA PHE A 270 -24.84 13.76 -16.49
C PHE A 270 -25.08 14.63 -17.73
N ASP A 271 -24.33 14.42 -18.80
CA ASP A 271 -24.61 15.02 -20.11
C ASP A 271 -25.72 14.21 -20.81
N PHE A 272 -26.96 14.40 -20.35
CA PHE A 272 -28.14 13.73 -20.89
C PHE A 272 -29.29 14.72 -21.02
N ASN A 273 -29.75 14.93 -22.26
CA ASN A 273 -30.83 15.88 -22.56
C ASN A 273 -32.24 15.28 -22.50
N GLY A 274 -32.37 13.99 -22.17
CA GLY A 274 -33.63 13.25 -22.17
C GLY A 274 -34.31 13.15 -20.80
N TRP A 275 -33.97 14.02 -19.84
CA TRP A 275 -34.57 13.99 -18.51
C TRP A 275 -36.07 14.30 -18.56
N PRO A 276 -36.90 13.65 -17.71
CA PRO A 276 -38.34 13.92 -17.66
C PRO A 276 -38.66 15.39 -17.37
N GLU A 277 -39.65 15.94 -18.06
CA GLU A 277 -40.15 17.30 -17.77
C GLU A 277 -40.73 17.42 -16.36
N SER A 278 -41.28 16.32 -15.81
CA SER A 278 -41.73 16.24 -14.41
C SER A 278 -40.59 16.37 -13.40
N CYS A 279 -39.34 16.13 -13.81
CA CYS A 279 -38.14 16.44 -13.05
C CYS A 279 -37.56 17.83 -13.41
N GLY A 280 -38.31 18.66 -14.14
CA GLY A 280 -37.86 19.99 -14.57
C GLY A 280 -36.79 19.98 -15.65
N GLY A 281 -36.54 18.84 -16.30
CA GLY A 281 -35.44 18.66 -17.26
C GLY A 281 -34.07 18.42 -16.60
N TYR A 282 -34.05 18.16 -15.28
CA TYR A 282 -32.85 17.79 -14.54
C TYR A 282 -32.83 16.30 -14.18
N ALA A 283 -31.65 15.80 -13.79
CA ALA A 283 -31.50 14.45 -13.31
C ALA A 283 -32.41 14.19 -12.09
N PRO A 284 -33.04 13.00 -12.00
CA PRO A 284 -33.90 12.67 -10.87
C PRO A 284 -33.08 12.57 -9.57
N PRO A 285 -33.73 12.68 -8.39
CA PRO A 285 -33.03 12.64 -7.10
C PRO A 285 -32.31 11.31 -6.84
N LEU A 286 -32.51 10.30 -7.68
CA LEU A 286 -31.83 9.01 -7.63
C LEU A 286 -30.30 9.10 -7.77
N ILE A 287 -29.78 10.18 -8.37
CA ILE A 287 -28.33 10.44 -8.40
C ILE A 287 -27.73 10.57 -6.99
N TYR A 288 -28.56 10.92 -5.99
CA TYR A 288 -28.18 11.08 -4.59
C TYR A 288 -28.53 9.86 -3.72
N CYS A 289 -28.96 8.74 -4.31
CA CYS A 289 -29.30 7.52 -3.59
C CYS A 289 -28.15 7.02 -2.72
N MET A 290 -28.45 6.48 -1.55
CA MET A 290 -27.45 5.86 -0.67
C MET A 290 -27.96 4.54 -0.09
N ASP A 291 -27.32 3.43 -0.44
CA ASP A 291 -27.58 2.13 0.21
C ASP A 291 -26.74 1.99 1.49
N GLN A 292 -27.39 2.12 2.65
CA GLN A 292 -26.71 2.09 3.95
C GLN A 292 -26.05 0.73 4.27
N ILE A 293 -26.57 -0.37 3.72
CA ILE A 293 -26.04 -1.71 4.00
C ILE A 293 -24.73 -1.92 3.24
N GLU A 294 -24.72 -1.58 1.96
CA GLU A 294 -23.50 -1.71 1.15
C GLU A 294 -22.41 -0.72 1.56
N ASP A 295 -22.79 0.51 1.94
CA ASP A 295 -21.85 1.51 2.48
C ASP A 295 -21.16 0.97 3.75
N TYR A 296 -21.90 0.25 4.61
CA TYR A 296 -21.31 -0.40 5.79
C TYR A 296 -20.29 -1.48 5.41
N PHE A 297 -20.61 -2.35 4.45
CA PHE A 297 -19.69 -3.41 4.00
C PHE A 297 -18.42 -2.87 3.34
N LEU A 298 -18.51 -1.76 2.60
CA LEU A 298 -17.35 -1.07 2.03
C LEU A 298 -16.49 -0.43 3.13
N ARG A 299 -17.12 0.13 4.16
CA ARG A 299 -16.45 0.85 5.24
C ARG A 299 -15.60 -0.05 6.14
N VAL A 300 -15.95 -1.32 6.30
CA VAL A 300 -15.21 -2.25 7.17
C VAL A 300 -13.76 -2.46 6.70
N PRO A 301 -13.49 -2.90 5.45
CA PRO A 301 -12.12 -2.96 4.91
C PRO A 301 -11.38 -1.63 4.99
N LEU A 302 -12.06 -0.51 4.67
CA LEU A 302 -11.49 0.84 4.73
C LEU A 302 -10.96 1.20 6.13
N VAL A 303 -11.79 1.00 7.14
CA VAL A 303 -11.43 1.25 8.55
C VAL A 303 -10.28 0.34 8.96
N PHE A 304 -10.27 -0.91 8.50
CA PHE A 304 -9.20 -1.85 8.81
C PHE A 304 -7.84 -1.41 8.22
N PHE A 305 -7.80 -1.07 6.92
CA PHE A 305 -6.60 -0.54 6.27
C PHE A 305 -6.07 0.69 7.02
N TRP A 306 -6.98 1.61 7.37
CA TRP A 306 -6.60 2.89 7.96
C TRP A 306 -6.22 2.82 9.44
N GLN A 307 -6.95 2.07 10.26
CA GLN A 307 -6.76 2.05 11.73
C GLN A 307 -5.82 0.95 12.21
N VAL A 308 -5.61 -0.10 11.43
CA VAL A 308 -4.81 -1.27 11.84
C VAL A 308 -3.57 -1.42 11.00
N LEU A 309 -3.73 -1.60 9.68
CA LEU A 309 -2.61 -1.93 8.80
C LEU A 309 -1.66 -0.73 8.63
N ASN A 310 -2.22 0.46 8.39
CA ASN A 310 -1.40 1.64 8.14
C ASN A 310 -0.55 2.05 9.35
N PRO A 311 -1.08 2.18 10.59
CA PRO A 311 -0.27 2.54 11.75
C PRO A 311 0.81 1.50 12.05
N TYR A 312 0.51 0.22 11.86
CA TYR A 312 1.52 -0.84 11.97
C TYR A 312 2.67 -0.63 10.97
N CYS A 313 2.36 -0.38 9.70
CA CYS A 313 3.37 -0.14 8.68
C CYS A 313 4.20 1.12 8.98
N LEU A 314 3.57 2.21 9.42
CA LEU A 314 4.26 3.44 9.80
C LEU A 314 5.19 3.25 11.01
N ILE A 315 4.80 2.44 12.00
CA ILE A 315 5.65 2.10 13.14
C ILE A 315 6.89 1.33 12.66
N VAL A 316 6.70 0.30 11.83
CA VAL A 316 7.83 -0.50 11.29
C VAL A 316 8.73 0.36 10.42
N PHE A 317 8.16 1.20 9.56
CA PHE A 317 8.91 2.13 8.74
C PHE A 317 9.70 3.14 9.59
N GLY A 318 9.10 3.67 10.66
CA GLY A 318 9.79 4.52 11.62
C GLY A 318 11.00 3.82 12.28
N LEU A 319 10.87 2.52 12.58
CA LEU A 319 12.01 1.71 13.05
C LEU A 319 13.09 1.58 11.98
N ASP A 320 12.73 1.34 10.71
CA ASP A 320 13.69 1.29 9.61
C ASP A 320 14.45 2.62 9.44
N VAL A 321 13.74 3.74 9.51
CA VAL A 321 14.34 5.09 9.48
C VAL A 321 15.35 5.26 10.62
N ILE A 322 14.98 4.90 11.85
CA ILE A 322 15.89 4.99 13.01
C ILE A 322 17.12 4.11 12.80
N LEU A 323 16.94 2.87 12.35
CA LEU A 323 18.04 1.94 12.10
C LEU A 323 18.95 2.39 10.97
N TRP A 324 18.41 3.09 9.97
CA TRP A 324 19.19 3.64 8.86
C TRP A 324 20.05 4.83 9.30
N PHE A 325 19.53 5.71 10.16
CA PHE A 325 20.28 6.84 10.72
C PHE A 325 21.30 6.44 11.79
N GLN A 326 21.07 5.32 12.51
CA GLN A 326 21.93 4.85 13.60
C GLN A 326 23.44 4.88 13.29
N PRO A 327 23.97 4.29 12.20
CA PRO A 327 25.40 4.30 11.91
C PRO A 327 25.98 5.71 11.71
N TYR A 328 25.21 6.63 11.09
CA TYR A 328 25.62 8.01 10.89
C TYR A 328 25.67 8.78 12.21
N VAL A 329 24.67 8.59 13.08
CA VAL A 329 24.63 9.21 14.41
C VAL A 329 25.79 8.71 15.27
N VAL A 330 26.06 7.39 15.25
CA VAL A 330 27.21 6.81 16.00
C VAL A 330 28.54 7.36 15.47
N LYS A 331 28.69 7.54 14.16
CA LYS A 331 29.90 8.13 13.56
C LYS A 331 30.05 9.62 13.88
N MET A 332 28.94 10.37 13.97
CA MET A 332 28.93 11.79 14.33
C MET A 332 29.17 12.01 15.82
N MET A 333 28.65 11.11 16.66
CA MET A 333 28.96 11.00 18.07
C MET A 333 30.31 10.31 18.24
N ASP A 334 31.39 11.00 17.86
CA ASP A 334 32.74 10.56 18.18
C ASP A 334 32.84 10.36 19.70
N ILE A 335 32.87 9.08 20.12
CA ILE A 335 32.76 8.65 21.52
C ILE A 335 33.85 9.33 22.34
N ASP A 336 35.00 9.63 21.74
CA ASP A 336 36.10 10.32 22.39
C ASP A 336 35.85 11.83 22.57
N ARG A 337 35.21 12.50 21.60
CA ARG A 337 34.73 13.89 21.77
C ARG A 337 33.62 14.00 22.80
N VAL A 338 32.67 13.07 22.81
CA VAL A 338 31.59 13.03 23.81
C VAL A 338 32.19 12.77 25.19
N ARG A 339 33.12 11.82 25.32
CA ARG A 339 33.82 11.53 26.57
C ARG A 339 34.63 12.72 27.10
N GLN A 340 35.26 13.49 26.21
CA GLN A 340 35.96 14.73 26.56
C GLN A 340 34.99 15.88 26.92
N ALA A 341 33.87 16.02 26.20
CA ALA A 341 32.87 17.07 26.45
C ALA A 341 32.08 16.84 27.75
N PHE A 342 31.85 15.58 28.15
CA PHE A 342 31.16 15.23 29.40
C PHE A 342 32.10 15.04 30.60
N ALA A 343 33.42 15.07 30.41
CA ALA A 343 34.41 15.04 31.49
C ALA A 343 34.27 16.19 32.52
N PRO A 344 34.02 17.46 32.12
CA PRO A 344 33.81 18.54 33.08
C PRO A 344 32.44 18.51 33.78
N LEU A 345 31.45 17.76 33.27
CA LEU A 345 30.10 17.67 33.84
C LEU A 345 29.94 16.58 34.93
N GLY A 346 30.99 15.84 35.27
CA GLY A 346 30.94 14.81 36.32
C GLY A 346 30.15 13.53 35.95
N LEU A 347 29.64 13.42 34.72
CA LEU A 347 28.85 12.26 34.25
C LEU A 347 29.67 11.01 33.91
N ARG A 348 30.98 11.00 34.20
CA ARG A 348 31.89 9.88 33.95
C ARG A 348 31.44 8.56 34.59
N ASN A 349 30.73 8.65 35.72
CA ASN A 349 30.13 7.50 36.41
C ASN A 349 28.92 6.91 35.70
N LEU A 350 28.16 7.70 34.92
CA LEU A 350 27.01 7.21 34.15
C LEU A 350 27.49 6.36 32.96
N LEU A 351 28.54 6.81 32.27
CA LEU A 351 29.10 6.11 31.11
C LEU A 351 29.74 4.76 31.51
N SER A 352 30.46 4.73 32.64
CA SER A 352 31.01 3.48 33.18
C SER A 352 29.94 2.54 33.71
N HIS A 353 28.83 3.08 34.25
CA HIS A 353 27.64 2.29 34.59
C HIS A 353 26.99 1.66 33.36
N VAL A 354 26.85 2.41 32.25
CA VAL A 354 26.30 1.89 30.99
C VAL A 354 27.18 0.79 30.41
N GLN A 355 28.51 0.96 30.40
CA GLN A 355 29.44 -0.10 29.98
C GLN A 355 29.36 -1.34 30.86
N ARG A 356 29.24 -1.17 32.18
CA ARG A 356 29.08 -2.28 33.13
C ARG A 356 27.70 -2.95 33.04
N LEU A 357 26.66 -2.21 32.63
CA LEU A 357 25.34 -2.77 32.33
C LEU A 357 25.39 -3.60 31.04
N LEU A 358 26.08 -3.10 30.01
CA LEU A 358 26.32 -3.77 28.73
C LEU A 358 27.22 -5.02 28.84
N SER A 359 28.03 -5.15 29.89
CA SER A 359 28.81 -6.36 30.17
C SER A 359 28.14 -7.33 31.15
N SER A 360 27.00 -6.96 31.74
CA SER A 360 26.22 -7.83 32.62
C SER A 360 25.32 -8.79 31.84
N THR A 361 24.61 -9.68 32.53
CA THR A 361 23.54 -10.53 31.96
C THR A 361 22.48 -9.72 31.19
N TRP A 362 22.25 -8.45 31.54
CA TRP A 362 21.41 -7.53 30.77
C TRP A 362 22.01 -7.18 29.41
N GLY A 363 23.34 -7.08 29.32
CA GLY A 363 24.06 -6.86 28.07
C GLY A 363 23.91 -8.01 27.08
N GLU A 364 23.87 -9.25 27.54
CA GLU A 364 23.57 -10.41 26.70
C GLU A 364 22.13 -10.38 26.17
N TRP A 365 21.16 -9.97 27.00
CA TRP A 365 19.78 -9.76 26.58
C TRP A 365 19.65 -8.64 25.54
N ILE A 366 20.34 -7.51 25.74
CA ILE A 366 20.37 -6.39 24.79
C ILE A 366 20.96 -6.84 23.44
N LYS A 367 21.94 -7.73 23.42
CA LYS A 367 22.48 -8.32 22.18
C LYS A 367 21.48 -9.23 21.46
N ARG A 368 20.54 -9.87 22.17
CA ARG A 368 19.50 -10.73 21.58
C ARG A 368 18.26 -9.96 21.13
N LEU A 369 18.03 -8.77 21.68
CA LEU A 369 16.86 -7.93 21.41
C LEU A 369 16.62 -7.64 19.91
N PRO A 370 17.64 -7.31 19.08
CA PRO A 370 17.41 -7.04 17.65
C PRO A 370 16.91 -8.26 16.87
N SER A 371 17.35 -9.46 17.25
CA SER A 371 16.91 -10.72 16.63
C SER A 371 15.45 -11.01 16.99
N LEU A 372 15.09 -10.85 18.27
CA LEU A 372 13.71 -11.03 18.73
C LEU A 372 12.77 -9.99 18.11
N LEU A 373 13.18 -8.72 18.05
CA LEU A 373 12.42 -7.67 17.37
C LEU A 373 12.18 -8.03 15.90
N THR A 374 13.22 -8.53 15.22
CA THR A 374 13.11 -8.92 13.81
C THR A 374 12.13 -10.07 13.62
N PHE A 375 12.17 -11.07 14.50
CA PHE A 375 11.20 -12.17 14.48
C PHE A 375 9.77 -11.67 14.69
N CYS A 376 9.54 -10.74 15.63
CA CYS A 376 8.22 -10.16 15.88
C CYS A 376 7.71 -9.37 14.67
N VAL A 377 8.54 -8.49 14.09
CA VAL A 377 8.17 -7.70 12.90
C VAL A 377 7.84 -8.61 11.72
N GLU A 378 8.68 -9.60 11.43
CA GLU A 378 8.46 -10.56 10.34
C GLU A 378 7.20 -11.42 10.55
N SER A 379 6.91 -11.81 11.79
CA SER A 379 5.67 -12.55 12.11
C SER A 379 4.43 -11.69 11.93
N LEU A 380 4.51 -10.41 12.29
CA LEU A 380 3.43 -9.46 12.06
C LEU A 380 3.24 -9.16 10.57
N PHE A 381 4.30 -9.16 9.75
CA PHE A 381 4.16 -9.07 8.30
C PHE A 381 3.34 -10.21 7.72
N LEU A 382 3.52 -11.45 8.21
CA LEU A 382 2.68 -12.58 7.77
C LEU A 382 1.20 -12.36 8.07
N ALA A 383 0.89 -11.86 9.27
CA ALA A 383 -0.48 -11.50 9.64
C ALA A 383 -1.01 -10.37 8.77
N ALA A 384 -0.20 -9.33 8.52
CA ALA A 384 -0.55 -8.20 7.68
C ALA A 384 -0.85 -8.61 6.23
N VAL A 385 0.00 -9.44 5.60
CA VAL A 385 -0.21 -9.98 4.25
C VAL A 385 -1.51 -10.78 4.20
N PHE A 386 -1.75 -11.65 5.18
CA PHE A 386 -2.98 -12.44 5.24
C PHE A 386 -4.23 -11.56 5.34
N LEU A 387 -4.18 -10.53 6.19
CA LEU A 387 -5.29 -9.58 6.37
C LEU A 387 -5.54 -8.75 5.12
N GLU A 388 -4.50 -8.31 4.42
CA GLU A 388 -4.61 -7.59 3.16
C GLU A 388 -5.24 -8.47 2.07
N CYS A 389 -4.85 -9.74 1.97
CA CYS A 389 -5.50 -10.70 1.07
C CYS A 389 -6.99 -10.92 1.38
N LEU A 390 -7.37 -10.97 2.67
CA LEU A 390 -8.78 -11.08 3.05
C LEU A 390 -9.59 -9.85 2.64
N CYS A 391 -9.01 -8.66 2.78
CA CYS A 391 -9.66 -7.43 2.33
C CYS A 391 -9.86 -7.44 0.81
N PHE A 392 -8.85 -7.86 0.05
CA PHE A 392 -8.95 -8.01 -1.40
C PHE A 392 -10.03 -9.01 -1.82
N ALA A 393 -10.12 -10.18 -1.17
CA ALA A 393 -11.17 -11.16 -1.43
C ALA A 393 -12.59 -10.61 -1.16
N GLN A 394 -12.74 -9.75 -0.15
CA GLN A 394 -14.04 -9.13 0.15
C GLN A 394 -14.51 -8.22 -0.99
N PHE A 395 -13.62 -7.46 -1.65
CA PHE A 395 -14.00 -6.60 -2.77
C PHE A 395 -14.50 -7.39 -3.99
N GLU A 396 -13.88 -8.53 -4.28
CA GLU A 396 -14.35 -9.44 -5.32
C GLU A 396 -15.75 -9.96 -4.99
N SER A 397 -16.01 -10.33 -3.74
CA SER A 397 -17.33 -10.81 -3.29
C SER A 397 -18.44 -9.76 -3.45
N LEU A 398 -18.09 -8.47 -3.35
CA LEU A 398 -19.00 -7.34 -3.52
C LEU A 398 -19.24 -6.97 -4.99
N LYS A 399 -18.58 -7.63 -5.96
CA LYS A 399 -18.67 -7.32 -7.41
C LYS A 399 -18.48 -5.84 -7.75
N LEU A 400 -17.68 -5.13 -6.95
CA LEU A 400 -17.38 -3.71 -7.15
C LEU A 400 -16.49 -3.47 -8.36
N ILE A 401 -15.71 -4.49 -8.75
CA ILE A 401 -14.77 -4.44 -9.86
C ILE A 401 -15.30 -5.33 -10.98
N ASP A 402 -15.50 -4.73 -12.14
CA ASP A 402 -15.80 -5.45 -13.37
C ASP A 402 -14.50 -5.90 -14.04
N PHE A 403 -14.25 -7.22 -14.02
CA PHE A 403 -13.09 -7.83 -14.67
C PHE A 403 -13.29 -8.09 -16.17
N SER A 404 -14.47 -7.81 -16.72
CA SER A 404 -14.80 -8.10 -18.12
C SER A 404 -14.16 -7.14 -19.12
N GLY A 405 -13.78 -5.93 -18.69
CA GLY A 405 -13.15 -4.90 -19.52
C GLY A 405 -11.80 -4.46 -18.99
N TRP A 406 -10.79 -4.44 -19.86
CA TRP A 406 -9.45 -3.93 -19.54
C TRP A 406 -9.14 -2.65 -20.33
N GLY A 407 -8.77 -1.59 -19.64
CA GLY A 407 -8.32 -0.34 -20.22
C GLY A 407 -6.84 -0.37 -20.61
N PHE A 408 -6.40 0.55 -21.48
CA PHE A 408 -4.98 0.67 -21.86
C PHE A 408 -4.07 0.93 -20.65
N GLY A 409 -4.45 1.89 -19.78
CA GLY A 409 -3.68 2.23 -18.59
C GLY A 409 -3.53 1.08 -17.60
N GLN A 410 -4.52 0.20 -17.53
CA GLN A 410 -4.52 -1.00 -16.69
C GLN A 410 -3.52 -2.06 -17.18
N ILE A 411 -3.41 -2.25 -18.49
CA ILE A 411 -2.42 -3.14 -19.09
C ILE A 411 -1.01 -2.60 -18.85
N VAL A 412 -0.83 -1.29 -19.03
CA VAL A 412 0.45 -0.61 -18.74
C VAL A 412 0.83 -0.74 -17.26
N ALA A 413 -0.14 -0.61 -16.35
CA ALA A 413 0.10 -0.78 -14.91
C ALA A 413 0.64 -2.17 -14.58
N VAL A 414 0.08 -3.24 -15.15
CA VAL A 414 0.57 -4.61 -14.94
C VAL A 414 1.95 -4.82 -15.58
N ALA A 415 2.21 -4.18 -16.72
CA ALA A 415 3.47 -4.32 -17.44
C ALA A 415 4.69 -3.72 -16.69
N ILE A 416 4.47 -2.89 -15.66
CA ILE A 416 5.58 -2.31 -14.87
C ILE A 416 6.44 -3.38 -14.17
N TRP A 417 5.87 -4.56 -13.90
CA TRP A 417 6.57 -5.68 -13.26
C TRP A 417 7.39 -6.51 -14.25
N PHE A 418 7.11 -6.39 -15.55
CA PHE A 418 7.74 -7.20 -16.58
C PHE A 418 9.27 -7.00 -16.66
N PRO A 419 9.82 -5.78 -16.61
CA PRO A 419 11.28 -5.58 -16.57
C PRO A 419 11.95 -6.27 -15.37
N VAL A 420 11.34 -6.18 -14.18
CA VAL A 420 11.89 -6.81 -12.96
C VAL A 420 11.85 -8.34 -13.10
N ALA A 421 10.72 -8.90 -13.53
CA ALA A 421 10.52 -10.33 -13.67
C ALA A 421 11.42 -10.94 -14.75
N SER A 422 11.49 -10.31 -15.93
CA SER A 422 12.33 -10.77 -17.06
C SER A 422 13.81 -10.77 -16.69
N LYS A 423 14.25 -9.75 -15.95
CA LYS A 423 15.62 -9.64 -15.48
C LYS A 423 15.97 -10.64 -14.39
N TYR A 424 15.05 -10.88 -13.46
CA TYR A 424 15.20 -11.94 -12.47
C TYR A 424 15.37 -13.31 -13.14
N ALA A 425 14.51 -13.61 -14.14
CA ALA A 425 14.62 -14.84 -14.93
C ALA A 425 15.96 -14.91 -15.68
N TYR A 426 16.39 -13.81 -16.32
CA TYR A 426 17.69 -13.73 -16.99
C TYR A 426 18.86 -14.02 -16.03
N LEU A 427 18.88 -13.39 -14.86
CA LEU A 427 19.96 -13.57 -13.89
C LEU A 427 19.99 -14.98 -13.29
N ILE A 428 18.83 -15.62 -13.11
CA ILE A 428 18.75 -17.02 -12.71
C ILE A 428 19.35 -17.93 -13.78
N LEU A 429 19.03 -17.70 -15.05
CA LEU A 429 19.46 -18.57 -16.16
C LEU A 429 20.92 -18.38 -16.55
N PHE A 430 21.42 -17.14 -16.55
CA PHE A 430 22.73 -16.78 -17.10
C PHE A 430 23.75 -16.33 -16.05
N GLY A 431 23.33 -16.11 -14.80
CA GLY A 431 24.19 -15.67 -13.71
C GLY A 431 24.53 -14.16 -13.74
N THR A 432 25.26 -13.71 -12.72
CA THR A 432 25.53 -12.27 -12.50
C THR A 432 26.75 -11.74 -13.25
N GLY A 433 27.66 -12.60 -13.72
CA GLY A 433 28.96 -12.21 -14.30
C GLY A 433 28.83 -11.46 -15.63
N SER A 434 28.03 -11.98 -16.57
CA SER A 434 27.76 -11.31 -17.84
C SER A 434 26.95 -10.02 -17.66
N TYR A 435 26.17 -9.94 -16.58
CA TYR A 435 25.33 -8.79 -16.27
C TYR A 435 26.13 -7.62 -15.68
N SER A 436 27.10 -7.88 -14.79
CA SER A 436 27.99 -6.85 -14.25
C SER A 436 28.92 -6.25 -15.31
N GLN A 437 29.45 -7.08 -16.20
CA GLN A 437 30.31 -6.64 -17.32
C GLN A 437 29.58 -5.71 -18.31
N ALA A 438 28.26 -5.86 -18.47
CA ALA A 438 27.47 -5.00 -19.35
C ALA A 438 27.14 -3.62 -18.74
N ARG A 439 27.09 -3.49 -17.40
CA ARG A 439 26.79 -2.22 -16.70
C ARG A 439 28.02 -1.44 -16.25
N MET A 440 29.14 -2.12 -16.05
CA MET A 440 30.44 -1.51 -15.75
C MET A 440 31.41 -1.91 -16.86
N PRO A 441 31.53 -1.15 -17.95
CA PRO A 441 32.57 -1.40 -18.93
C PRO A 441 33.93 -1.23 -18.23
N GLU A 442 34.78 -2.24 -18.38
CA GLU A 442 36.16 -2.21 -17.92
C GLU A 442 36.83 -0.99 -18.57
N SER A 443 37.26 -0.04 -17.74
CA SER A 443 37.87 1.19 -18.23
C SER A 443 39.23 0.88 -18.83
N ASP A 444 39.34 0.92 -20.16
CA ASP A 444 40.60 0.86 -20.90
C ASP A 444 41.48 2.07 -20.55
N HIS A 445 42.34 1.93 -19.55
CA HIS A 445 43.53 2.75 -19.40
C HIS A 445 44.77 1.86 -19.37
N PRO A 446 45.80 2.15 -20.19
CA PRO A 446 46.93 1.25 -20.35
C PRO A 446 47.75 1.21 -19.06
N ASP A 447 47.85 0.00 -18.53
CA ASP A 447 48.66 -0.44 -17.40
C ASP A 447 50.13 0.00 -17.52
N ASP A 448 50.68 0.54 -16.43
CA ASP A 448 51.96 0.05 -15.87
C ASP A 448 52.30 0.60 -14.47
N GLU A 449 51.67 1.68 -13.98
CA GLU A 449 51.90 2.18 -12.60
C GLU A 449 50.90 1.65 -11.55
N GLN A 450 49.73 1.13 -11.97
CA GLN A 450 48.66 0.72 -11.05
C GLN A 450 48.85 -0.71 -10.48
N LYS A 451 49.78 -1.49 -11.03
CA LYS A 451 50.11 -2.84 -10.54
C LYS A 451 50.82 -2.87 -9.19
N LYS A 452 51.40 -1.75 -8.75
CA LYS A 452 52.05 -1.64 -7.43
C LYS A 452 51.07 -1.20 -6.35
N THR A 453 50.12 -0.33 -6.69
CA THR A 453 49.12 0.19 -5.74
C THR A 453 47.94 -0.76 -5.54
N ASN A 454 47.51 -1.50 -6.58
CA ASN A 454 46.45 -2.52 -6.43
C ASN A 454 46.92 -3.75 -5.67
N LYS A 455 48.22 -4.08 -5.67
CA LYS A 455 48.72 -5.18 -4.85
C LYS A 455 48.62 -4.88 -3.35
N ASP A 456 48.88 -3.63 -2.96
CA ASP A 456 48.71 -3.18 -1.57
C ASP A 456 47.23 -2.94 -1.19
N ALA A 457 46.35 -2.61 -2.14
CA ALA A 457 44.91 -2.43 -1.89
C ALA A 457 44.15 -3.78 -1.84
N ASP A 458 44.47 -4.73 -2.72
CA ASP A 458 43.90 -6.08 -2.71
C ASP A 458 44.38 -6.88 -1.49
N ASP A 459 45.62 -6.66 -1.03
CA ASP A 459 46.10 -7.24 0.23
C ASP A 459 45.37 -6.64 1.44
N VAL A 460 44.91 -5.38 1.40
CA VAL A 460 44.12 -4.76 2.49
C VAL A 460 42.64 -5.18 2.46
N GLU A 461 42.02 -5.35 1.29
CA GLU A 461 40.62 -5.78 1.16
C GLU A 461 40.46 -7.31 1.37
N SER A 462 41.44 -8.11 0.95
CA SER A 462 41.55 -9.54 1.28
C SER A 462 41.81 -9.76 2.78
N THR A 463 42.63 -8.91 3.41
CA THR A 463 42.83 -8.96 4.87
C THR A 463 41.58 -8.50 5.64
N ALA A 464 40.79 -7.57 5.10
CA ALA A 464 39.51 -7.17 5.69
C ALA A 464 38.47 -8.31 5.61
N LEU A 465 38.34 -8.99 4.47
CA LEU A 465 37.45 -10.15 4.30
C LEU A 465 37.89 -11.37 5.12
N GLN A 466 39.20 -11.66 5.21
CA GLN A 466 39.72 -12.71 6.10
C GLN A 466 39.57 -12.35 7.59
N SER A 467 39.64 -11.06 7.96
CA SER A 467 39.41 -10.63 9.34
C SER A 467 37.95 -10.78 9.78
N PHE A 468 36.99 -10.63 8.86
CA PHE A 468 35.57 -10.89 9.10
C PHE A 468 35.29 -12.39 9.25
N ASP A 469 35.88 -13.24 8.40
CA ASP A 469 35.75 -14.70 8.52
C ASP A 469 36.44 -15.26 9.78
N VAL A 470 37.55 -14.67 10.23
CA VAL A 470 38.22 -15.04 11.49
C VAL A 470 37.45 -14.53 12.72
N ALA A 471 36.77 -13.38 12.65
CA ALA A 471 35.92 -12.88 13.71
C ALA A 471 34.63 -13.71 13.89
N GLU A 472 34.04 -14.18 12.78
CA GLU A 472 32.86 -15.05 12.79
C GLU A 472 33.19 -16.47 13.28
N ASN A 473 34.35 -17.00 12.92
CA ASN A 473 34.84 -18.30 13.42
C ASN A 473 35.25 -18.25 14.92
N LYS A 474 35.88 -17.16 15.39
CA LYS A 474 36.16 -16.98 16.84
C LYS A 474 34.88 -16.81 17.67
N ALA A 475 33.83 -16.21 17.13
CA ALA A 475 32.54 -16.09 17.80
C ALA A 475 31.81 -17.45 17.91
N GLN A 476 32.02 -18.36 16.95
CA GLN A 476 31.47 -19.73 17.00
C GLN A 476 32.25 -20.68 17.93
N ASP A 477 33.58 -20.54 18.03
CA ASP A 477 34.39 -21.36 18.94
C ASP A 477 34.29 -20.91 20.41
N GLY A 478 34.12 -19.61 20.66
CA GLY A 478 33.84 -19.09 22.01
C GLY A 478 32.53 -19.60 22.61
N HIS A 479 31.56 -20.01 21.78
CA HIS A 479 30.29 -20.56 22.24
C HIS A 479 30.35 -22.06 22.56
N LYS A 480 31.36 -22.79 22.08
CA LYS A 480 31.61 -24.20 22.44
C LYS A 480 32.49 -24.39 23.68
N ALA A 481 33.32 -23.41 24.02
CA ALA A 481 34.20 -23.49 25.19
C ALA A 481 33.50 -23.19 26.54
N GLY A 482 32.24 -22.72 26.52
CA GLY A 482 31.44 -22.41 27.72
C GLY A 482 30.43 -23.48 28.13
N GLN A 483 30.44 -24.65 27.47
CA GLN A 483 29.63 -25.82 27.82
C GLN A 483 30.52 -27.07 27.91
N CYS A 484 31.42 -27.08 28.90
CA CYS A 484 31.99 -28.26 29.54
C CYS A 484 32.29 -27.91 30.99
#